data_AF-F3GE07-F1
#
_entry.id   AF-F3GE07-F1
#
_cell.length_a   1.000
_cell.length_b   1.000
_cell.length_c   1.000
_cell.angle_alpha   90.00
_cell.angle_beta   90.00
_cell.angle_gamma   90.00
#
_symmetry.space_group_name_H-M   'P 1'
#
loop_
_entity.id
_entity.type
_entity.pdbx_description
1 polymer ?
#
loop_
_entity_poly.entity_id
_entity_poly.type
_entity_poly.pdbx_seq_one_letter_code
_entity_poly.pdbx_strand_id
1 'polypeptide(L)'
;MIIVERLEDWASYFPSEDLISAQDYLEKPLKATAGRRVQVINLCRSNKYLGHGYYCSLLAEARQHNVIPSVKTISELTRKSLYGLALDDLDKLLETALEDHPYDDTEGFTLTLYFGQTTLEPLKDLARQLFEVFPCPILMVEFRKRDNWHIAGIKAGALPRLREDQQDEFATALEGFSRNIWRQPSSRRMARYDLAILHDPQEQLPPSNPEALANFIRVGQRLGIDVELIEKKDYARLAEYDALLIRETTSVDNHTYRFAKKAESEGLVVMDDSTSILRCTNKVYLTDLLKSHDLGMPRTEILYKDRPEELQHVATRLGFPLVLKIPDGCFSKGVIKVSTPEEMHTATTQL
;
A
#
# COMPACT_ATOMS: atom_id res chain seq x y z
N MET A 1 15.94 -11.59 1.10
CA MET A 1 17.41 -11.38 1.16
C MET A 1 17.74 -10.16 2.01
N ILE A 2 18.72 -10.30 2.90
CA ILE A 2 19.19 -9.25 3.81
C ILE A 2 20.64 -8.92 3.48
N ILE A 3 20.94 -7.64 3.30
CA ILE A 3 22.30 -7.13 3.10
C ILE A 3 22.78 -6.45 4.38
N VAL A 4 23.90 -6.90 4.91
CA VAL A 4 24.61 -6.26 6.03
C VAL A 4 26.02 -5.84 5.59
N GLU A 5 26.56 -4.78 6.18
CA GLU A 5 27.93 -4.35 5.83
C GLU A 5 28.97 -5.37 6.30
N ARG A 6 28.78 -5.91 7.51
CA ARG A 6 29.57 -7.04 8.05
C ARG A 6 28.62 -8.10 8.58
N LEU A 7 28.93 -9.38 8.35
CA LEU A 7 28.09 -10.50 8.82
C LEU A 7 27.95 -10.53 10.36
N GLU A 8 28.95 -10.03 11.08
CA GLU A 8 28.92 -9.88 12.54
C GLU A 8 27.80 -8.94 13.02
N ASP A 9 27.35 -8.00 12.19
CA ASP A 9 26.24 -7.09 12.53
C ASP A 9 24.91 -7.85 12.72
N TRP A 10 24.83 -9.08 12.22
CA TRP A 10 23.67 -9.98 12.34
C TRP A 10 23.80 -10.98 13.50
N ALA A 11 24.90 -10.97 14.26
CA ALA A 11 25.21 -12.05 15.21
C ALA A 11 24.16 -12.30 16.30
N SER A 12 23.40 -11.28 16.70
CA SER A 12 22.32 -11.40 17.69
C SER A 12 21.05 -12.08 17.15
N TYR A 13 20.95 -12.27 15.84
CA TYR A 13 19.76 -12.77 15.15
C TYR A 13 19.98 -14.22 14.68
N PHE A 14 18.90 -15.01 14.50
CA PHE A 14 19.08 -16.37 13.97
C PHE A 14 19.74 -16.36 12.58
N PRO A 15 20.57 -17.37 12.27
CA PRO A 15 21.16 -17.51 10.95
C PRO A 15 20.06 -17.58 9.88
N SER A 16 20.16 -16.73 8.86
CA SER A 16 19.26 -16.73 7.71
C SER A 16 20.04 -17.16 6.47
N GLU A 17 19.48 -18.07 5.66
CA GLU A 17 20.07 -18.47 4.36
C GLU A 17 20.12 -17.30 3.36
N ASP A 18 19.35 -16.25 3.65
CA ASP A 18 19.15 -15.07 2.82
C ASP A 18 20.09 -13.90 3.20
N LEU A 19 21.05 -14.12 4.11
CA LEU A 19 22.01 -13.11 4.56
C LEU A 19 23.23 -13.03 3.63
N ILE A 20 23.57 -11.82 3.17
CA ILE A 20 24.75 -11.55 2.34
C ILE A 20 25.49 -10.31 2.83
N SER A 21 26.83 -10.30 2.71
CA SER A 21 27.62 -9.10 2.98
C SER A 21 27.47 -8.08 1.84
N ALA A 22 27.60 -6.79 2.14
CA ALA A 22 27.57 -5.73 1.14
C ALA A 22 28.64 -5.93 0.06
N GLN A 23 29.85 -6.34 0.45
CA GLN A 23 30.93 -6.64 -0.48
C GLN A 23 30.55 -7.78 -1.43
N ASP A 24 30.06 -8.90 -0.90
CA ASP A 24 29.66 -10.05 -1.69
C ASP A 24 28.53 -9.70 -2.67
N TYR A 25 27.55 -8.90 -2.22
CA TYR A 25 26.44 -8.49 -3.06
C TYR A 25 26.88 -7.62 -4.25
N LEU A 26 27.89 -6.77 -4.05
CA LEU A 26 28.45 -5.89 -5.07
C LEU A 26 29.34 -6.65 -6.06
N GLU A 27 30.18 -7.57 -5.57
CA GLU A 27 31.19 -8.24 -6.38
C GLU A 27 30.68 -9.50 -7.09
N LYS A 28 29.77 -10.26 -6.46
CA LYS A 28 29.33 -11.54 -7.01
C LYS A 28 28.15 -11.34 -7.97
N PRO A 29 28.23 -11.87 -9.20
CA PRO A 29 27.05 -12.00 -10.03
C PRO A 29 26.10 -12.99 -9.33
N LEU A 30 24.94 -12.49 -8.91
CA LEU A 30 23.91 -13.35 -8.37
C LEU A 30 23.46 -14.30 -9.47
N LYS A 31 23.29 -15.59 -9.14
CA LYS A 31 22.71 -16.56 -10.08
C LYS A 31 21.37 -16.00 -10.55
N ALA A 32 21.16 -15.99 -11.87
CA ALA A 32 19.91 -15.52 -12.45
C ALA A 32 18.74 -16.29 -11.84
N THR A 33 18.01 -15.64 -10.94
CA THR A 33 16.70 -16.08 -10.46
C THR A 33 15.68 -15.76 -11.54
N ALA A 34 15.78 -16.47 -12.67
CA ALA A 34 14.93 -16.24 -13.83
C ALA A 34 13.45 -16.29 -13.42
N GLY A 35 12.80 -15.13 -13.46
CA GLY A 35 11.37 -14.95 -13.18
C GLY A 35 10.97 -14.89 -11.70
N ARG A 36 11.89 -14.75 -10.74
CA ARG A 36 11.55 -14.60 -9.32
C ARG A 36 11.86 -13.19 -8.83
N ARG A 37 10.86 -12.50 -8.27
CA ARG A 37 11.06 -11.19 -7.62
C ARG A 37 11.89 -11.38 -6.35
N VAL A 38 12.87 -10.49 -6.15
CA VAL A 38 13.76 -10.52 -5.00
C VAL A 38 13.54 -9.27 -4.19
N GLN A 39 13.05 -9.43 -2.95
CA GLN A 39 13.02 -8.36 -1.97
C GLN A 39 14.38 -8.30 -1.24
N VAL A 40 14.94 -7.09 -1.16
CA VAL A 40 16.24 -6.81 -0.56
C VAL A 40 16.06 -5.84 0.60
N ILE A 41 16.37 -6.30 1.81
CA ILE A 41 16.43 -5.43 2.99
C ILE A 41 17.88 -5.03 3.22
N ASN A 42 18.18 -3.76 2.98
CA ASN A 42 19.50 -3.21 3.12
C ASN A 42 19.68 -2.61 4.53
N LEU A 43 20.46 -3.30 5.35
CA LEU A 43 20.78 -2.97 6.74
C LEU A 43 22.25 -2.54 6.89
N CYS A 44 22.86 -2.03 5.81
CA CYS A 44 24.21 -1.48 5.88
C CYS A 44 24.30 -0.35 6.94
N ARG A 45 25.48 -0.20 7.55
CA ARG A 45 25.70 0.74 8.66
C ARG A 45 25.54 2.19 8.23
N SER A 46 25.77 2.47 6.94
CA SER A 46 25.67 3.82 6.39
C SER A 46 25.12 3.81 4.96
N ASN A 47 24.11 4.67 4.75
CA ASN A 47 23.52 4.96 3.45
C ASN A 47 24.05 6.27 2.85
N LYS A 48 25.24 6.74 3.28
CA LYS A 48 25.87 7.94 2.71
C LYS A 48 26.09 7.75 1.21
N TYR A 49 25.96 8.85 0.46
CA TYR A 49 26.25 8.88 -0.97
C TYR A 49 27.66 8.30 -1.24
N LEU A 50 27.75 7.41 -2.24
CA LEU A 50 28.97 6.64 -2.59
C LEU A 50 29.46 5.65 -1.51
N GLY A 51 28.68 5.40 -0.45
CA GLY A 51 28.96 4.34 0.52
C GLY A 51 28.42 2.97 0.09
N HIS A 52 28.78 1.91 0.82
CA HIS A 52 28.33 0.54 0.56
C HIS A 52 26.79 0.42 0.51
N GLY A 53 26.09 1.00 1.50
CA GLY A 53 24.62 0.96 1.54
C GLY A 53 23.98 1.61 0.32
N TYR A 54 24.50 2.76 -0.13
CA TYR A 54 24.03 3.44 -1.33
C TYR A 54 24.22 2.58 -2.59
N TYR A 55 25.42 2.02 -2.78
CA TYR A 55 25.70 1.17 -3.95
C TYR A 55 24.92 -0.14 -3.93
N CYS A 56 24.66 -0.73 -2.76
CA CYS A 56 23.84 -1.93 -2.64
C CYS A 56 22.41 -1.67 -3.11
N SER A 57 21.79 -0.56 -2.69
CA SER A 57 20.45 -0.18 -3.16
C SER A 57 20.45 0.15 -4.66
N LEU A 58 21.46 0.88 -5.16
CA LEU A 58 21.57 1.20 -6.59
C LEU A 58 21.71 -0.04 -7.46
N LEU A 59 22.56 -0.99 -7.04
CA LEU A 59 22.78 -2.23 -7.78
C LEU A 59 21.56 -3.17 -7.67
N ALA A 60 20.83 -3.14 -6.56
CA ALA A 60 19.56 -3.86 -6.42
C ALA A 60 18.52 -3.34 -7.42
N GLU A 61 18.33 -2.03 -7.54
CA GLU A 61 17.43 -1.44 -8.54
C GLU A 61 17.86 -1.79 -9.98
N ALA A 62 19.16 -1.73 -10.28
CA ALA A 62 19.69 -2.14 -11.60
C ALA A 62 19.45 -3.62 -11.92
N ARG A 63 19.33 -4.47 -10.89
CA ARG A 63 18.97 -5.89 -10.99
C ARG A 63 17.46 -6.15 -10.96
N GLN A 64 16.62 -5.11 -10.95
CA GLN A 64 15.17 -5.20 -10.78
C GLN A 64 14.75 -5.89 -9.47
N HIS A 65 15.55 -5.73 -8.42
CA HIS A 65 15.18 -6.16 -7.08
C HIS A 65 14.41 -5.04 -6.37
N ASN A 66 13.43 -5.42 -5.55
CA ASN A 66 12.67 -4.50 -4.72
C ASN A 66 13.48 -4.25 -3.44
N VAL A 67 14.18 -3.12 -3.37
CA VAL A 67 15.09 -2.81 -2.27
C VAL A 67 14.53 -1.78 -1.29
N ILE A 68 14.75 -2.03 0.00
CA ILE A 68 14.41 -1.11 1.09
C ILE A 68 15.65 -0.83 1.97
N PRO A 69 16.07 0.45 2.15
CA PRO A 69 15.56 1.63 1.46
C PRO A 69 16.03 1.70 -0.01
N SER A 70 15.20 2.32 -0.86
CA SER A 70 15.54 2.64 -2.25
C SER A 70 16.58 3.77 -2.35
N VAL A 71 17.23 3.93 -3.50
CA VAL A 71 18.15 5.06 -3.75
C VAL A 71 17.42 6.40 -3.62
N LYS A 72 16.18 6.44 -4.08
CA LYS A 72 15.28 7.60 -3.90
C LYS A 72 15.09 7.91 -2.42
N THR A 73 14.69 6.92 -1.61
CA THR A 73 14.46 7.08 -0.18
C THR A 73 15.72 7.52 0.57
N ILE A 74 16.88 6.94 0.24
CA ILE A 74 18.19 7.35 0.80
C ILE A 74 18.48 8.83 0.50
N SER A 75 18.24 9.24 -0.75
CA SER A 75 18.43 10.63 -1.18
C SER A 75 17.45 11.58 -0.49
N GLU A 76 16.19 11.17 -0.33
CA GLU A 76 15.15 11.96 0.35
C GLU A 76 15.48 12.14 1.82
N LEU A 77 15.86 11.08 2.54
CA LEU A 77 16.27 11.12 3.95
C LEU A 77 17.51 12.00 4.20
N THR A 78 18.31 12.26 3.17
CA THR A 78 19.51 13.12 3.28
C THR A 78 19.16 14.61 3.10
N ARG A 79 18.05 14.95 2.43
CA ARG A 79 17.70 16.32 2.05
C ARG A 79 16.55 16.87 2.89
N LYS A 80 16.90 17.64 3.93
CA LYS A 80 15.94 18.30 4.83
C LYS A 80 14.88 19.19 4.17
N SER A 81 15.17 19.73 2.98
CA SER A 81 14.30 20.68 2.28
C SER A 81 13.15 20.01 1.50
N LEU A 82 13.14 18.69 1.35
CA LEU A 82 12.14 17.98 0.54
C LEU A 82 10.88 17.60 1.34
N TYR A 83 10.85 17.88 2.64
CA TYR A 83 9.84 17.32 3.54
C TYR A 83 8.57 18.17 3.73
N GLY A 84 8.60 19.47 3.41
CA GLY A 84 7.58 20.44 3.88
C GLY A 84 6.13 20.00 3.68
N LEU A 85 5.72 19.73 2.43
CA LEU A 85 4.32 19.39 2.13
C LEU A 85 3.85 18.03 2.70
N ALA A 86 4.75 17.06 2.87
CA ALA A 86 4.38 15.74 3.36
C ALA A 86 4.35 15.66 4.89
N LEU A 87 5.06 16.56 5.59
CA LEU A 87 5.11 16.59 7.05
C LEU A 87 4.02 17.46 7.67
N ASP A 88 3.50 18.47 6.99
CA ASP A 88 2.48 19.37 7.54
C ASP A 88 1.20 18.63 7.99
N ASP A 89 0.80 17.58 7.29
CA ASP A 89 -0.33 16.73 7.67
C ASP A 89 0.02 15.76 8.82
N LEU A 90 1.29 15.36 8.93
CA LEU A 90 1.78 14.49 9.99
C LEU A 90 1.96 15.25 11.32
N ASP A 91 2.30 16.54 11.26
CA ASP A 91 2.43 17.39 12.45
C ASP A 91 1.07 17.56 13.16
N LYS A 92 -0.03 17.63 12.42
CA LYS A 92 -1.39 17.65 13.00
C LYS A 92 -1.73 16.34 13.72
N LEU A 93 -1.37 15.21 13.11
CA LEU A 93 -1.57 13.89 13.72
C LEU A 93 -0.72 13.72 14.99
N LEU A 94 0.50 14.27 14.98
CA LEU A 94 1.40 14.26 16.13
C LEU A 94 0.82 15.05 17.29
N GLU A 95 0.25 16.22 17.04
CA GLU A 95 -0.40 17.05 18.07
C GLU A 95 -1.56 16.27 18.74
N THR A 96 -2.48 15.71 17.94
CA THR A 96 -3.59 14.91 18.47
C THR A 96 -3.14 13.64 19.18
N ALA A 97 -2.05 13.01 18.72
CA ALA A 97 -1.54 11.79 19.32
C ALA A 97 -0.84 12.03 20.68
N LEU A 98 -0.27 13.21 20.89
CA LEU A 98 0.45 13.54 22.11
C LEU A 98 -0.37 14.32 23.14
N GLU A 99 -1.59 14.76 22.78
CA GLU A 99 -2.53 15.39 23.70
C GLU A 99 -2.75 14.49 24.94
N ASP A 100 -2.56 15.06 26.13
CA ASP A 100 -2.62 14.37 27.44
C ASP A 100 -1.63 13.19 27.65
N HIS A 101 -0.61 13.05 26.79
CA HIS A 101 0.43 12.05 26.95
C HIS A 101 1.62 12.60 27.77
N PRO A 102 2.33 11.78 28.58
CA PRO A 102 3.55 12.23 29.31
C PRO A 102 4.66 12.86 28.45
N TYR A 103 4.61 12.68 27.14
CA TYR A 103 5.58 13.30 26.22
C TYR A 103 5.22 14.75 25.92
N ASP A 104 3.99 15.19 26.18
CA ASP A 104 3.55 16.55 25.90
C ASP A 104 4.26 17.60 26.76
N ASP A 105 4.69 17.21 27.96
CA ASP A 105 5.47 18.04 28.87
C ASP A 105 6.96 18.16 28.47
N THR A 106 7.37 17.56 27.35
CA THR A 106 8.77 17.58 26.88
C THR A 106 9.00 18.61 25.77
N GLU A 107 10.22 19.17 25.71
CA GLU A 107 10.62 20.09 24.63
C GLU A 107 10.92 19.37 23.30
N GLY A 108 11.05 18.05 23.34
CA GLY A 108 11.34 17.21 22.19
C GLY A 108 11.93 15.86 22.58
N PHE A 109 11.81 14.90 21.68
CA PHE A 109 12.35 13.55 21.86
C PHE A 109 12.72 12.93 20.50
N THR A 110 13.44 11.82 20.54
CA THR A 110 13.75 11.04 19.33
C THR A 110 13.11 9.67 19.45
N LEU A 111 12.31 9.30 18.45
CA LEU A 111 11.69 7.98 18.35
C LEU A 111 12.43 7.16 17.30
N THR A 112 12.70 5.89 17.61
CA THR A 112 13.17 4.92 16.62
C THR A 112 11.99 4.05 16.19
N LEU A 113 11.76 3.96 14.89
CA LEU A 113 10.73 3.15 14.27
C LEU A 113 11.37 2.00 13.51
N TYR A 114 10.75 0.83 13.56
CA TYR A 114 11.19 -0.35 12.83
C TYR A 114 10.10 -0.78 11.86
N PHE A 115 10.37 -0.70 10.55
CA PHE A 115 9.39 -1.02 9.50
C PHE A 115 8.00 -0.37 9.72
N GLY A 116 7.99 0.87 10.22
CA GLY A 116 6.76 1.62 10.52
C GLY A 116 6.04 1.23 11.82
N GLN A 117 6.67 0.42 12.68
CA GLN A 117 6.14 0.01 13.97
C GLN A 117 6.83 0.76 15.12
N THR A 118 6.08 0.96 16.21
CA THR A 118 6.53 1.54 17.48
C THR A 118 5.74 0.93 18.63
N THR A 119 6.35 0.86 19.81
CA THR A 119 5.70 0.46 21.07
C THR A 119 4.87 1.58 21.70
N LEU A 120 5.04 2.82 21.24
CA LEU A 120 4.23 3.96 21.67
C LEU A 120 2.88 3.96 20.95
N GLU A 121 1.84 3.47 21.64
CA GLU A 121 0.47 3.35 21.11
C GLU A 121 -0.04 4.60 20.37
N PRO A 122 0.08 5.83 20.91
CA PRO A 122 -0.49 7.00 20.24
C PRO A 122 0.20 7.32 18.90
N LEU A 123 1.46 6.91 18.74
CA LEU A 123 2.27 7.22 17.56
C LEU A 123 2.28 6.11 16.52
N LYS A 124 1.48 5.04 16.69
CA LYS A 124 1.44 3.93 15.73
C LYS A 124 0.99 4.35 14.33
N ASP A 125 -0.05 5.17 14.23
CA ASP A 125 -0.52 5.65 12.93
C ASP A 125 0.48 6.59 12.26
N LEU A 126 1.14 7.44 13.05
CA LEU A 126 2.22 8.30 12.57
C LEU A 126 3.41 7.47 12.06
N ALA A 127 3.82 6.44 12.82
CA ALA A 127 4.91 5.54 12.46
C ALA A 127 4.65 4.83 11.13
N ARG A 128 3.41 4.35 10.94
CA ARG A 128 2.97 3.73 9.68
C ARG A 128 3.07 4.71 8.53
N GLN A 129 2.49 5.90 8.65
CA GLN A 129 2.51 6.90 7.58
C GLN A 129 3.93 7.36 7.24
N LEU A 130 4.79 7.54 8.23
CA LEU A 130 6.21 7.87 8.02
C LEU A 130 6.93 6.78 7.22
N PHE A 131 6.65 5.51 7.48
CA PHE A 131 7.23 4.41 6.73
C PHE A 131 6.68 4.27 5.31
N GLU A 132 5.41 4.62 5.08
CA GLU A 132 4.82 4.68 3.73
C GLU A 132 5.51 5.76 2.88
N VAL A 133 5.85 6.91 3.47
CA VAL A 133 6.56 8.01 2.81
C VAL A 133 8.06 7.72 2.67
N PHE A 134 8.68 7.20 3.72
CA PHE A 134 10.11 6.87 3.76
C PHE A 134 10.34 5.39 4.07
N PRO A 135 10.19 4.48 3.09
CA PRO A 135 10.42 3.05 3.31
C PRO A 135 11.87 2.79 3.70
N CYS A 136 12.13 2.64 5.00
CA CYS A 136 13.46 2.39 5.56
C CYS A 136 13.34 1.46 6.77
N PRO A 137 14.16 0.41 6.88
CA PRO A 137 14.03 -0.60 7.94
C PRO A 137 14.07 -0.02 9.35
N ILE A 138 14.96 0.94 9.57
CA ILE A 138 15.13 1.64 10.83
C ILE A 138 15.06 3.14 10.53
N LEU A 139 14.06 3.82 11.08
CA LEU A 139 13.92 5.27 11.00
C LEU A 139 14.13 5.89 12.38
N MET A 140 14.91 6.96 12.44
CA MET A 140 15.03 7.80 13.62
C MET A 140 14.36 9.14 13.33
N VAL A 141 13.35 9.47 14.13
CA VAL A 141 12.50 10.65 13.95
C VAL A 141 12.72 11.56 15.15
N GLU A 142 13.22 12.76 14.89
CA GLU A 142 13.44 13.82 15.87
C GLU A 142 12.20 14.71 15.91
N PHE A 143 11.52 14.75 17.06
CA PHE A 143 10.38 15.62 17.32
C PHE A 143 10.79 16.80 18.20
N ARG A 144 10.21 17.97 17.96
CA ARG A 144 10.41 19.15 18.81
C ARG A 144 9.08 19.86 19.05
N LYS A 145 8.91 20.37 20.26
CA LYS A 145 7.80 21.23 20.64
C LYS A 145 8.30 22.68 20.61
N ARG A 146 7.68 23.51 19.78
CA ARG A 146 7.83 24.98 19.83
C ARG A 146 6.50 25.55 20.28
N ASP A 147 5.72 26.09 19.35
CA ASP A 147 4.32 26.46 19.59
C ASP A 147 3.42 25.22 19.45
N ASN A 148 3.70 24.38 18.43
CA ASN A 148 3.09 23.08 18.21
C ASN A 148 4.19 22.01 18.03
N TRP A 149 3.81 20.73 18.14
CA TRP A 149 4.67 19.61 17.78
C TRP A 149 4.99 19.61 16.28
N HIS A 150 6.26 19.40 15.96
CA HIS A 150 6.70 19.21 14.57
C HIS A 150 7.85 18.22 14.46
N ILE A 151 7.96 17.60 13.28
CA ILE A 151 9.06 16.72 12.92
C ILE A 151 10.29 17.56 12.53
N ALA A 152 11.29 17.61 13.42
CA ALA A 152 12.52 18.37 13.22
C ALA A 152 13.54 17.67 12.30
N GLY A 153 13.44 16.36 12.16
CA GLY A 153 14.31 15.59 11.26
C GLY A 153 13.99 14.11 11.22
N ILE A 154 14.21 13.52 10.05
CA ILE A 154 14.09 12.07 9.84
C ILE A 154 15.43 11.58 9.29
N LYS A 155 15.96 10.49 9.84
CA LYS A 155 17.23 9.88 9.42
C LYS A 155 17.11 8.36 9.42
N ALA A 156 17.89 7.69 8.59
CA ALA A 156 18.06 6.26 8.68
C ALA A 156 18.86 5.88 9.94
N GLY A 157 18.36 4.90 10.69
CA GLY A 157 19.08 4.26 11.79
C GLY A 157 20.05 3.19 11.28
N ALA A 158 20.82 2.59 12.20
CA ALA A 158 21.75 1.51 11.88
C ALA A 158 21.64 0.38 12.90
N LEU A 159 21.57 -0.86 12.40
CA LEU A 159 21.38 -2.07 13.22
C LEU A 159 22.38 -2.18 14.38
N PRO A 160 23.70 -1.93 14.21
CA PRO A 160 24.66 -2.08 15.32
C PRO A 160 24.54 -1.02 16.41
N ARG A 161 23.70 0.01 16.23
CA ARG A 161 23.45 1.05 17.24
C ARG A 161 22.25 0.74 18.12
N LEU A 162 21.50 -0.32 17.82
CA LEU A 162 20.36 -0.74 18.62
C LEU A 162 20.84 -1.41 19.90
N ARG A 163 20.24 -1.01 21.03
CA ARG A 163 20.37 -1.69 22.32
C ARG A 163 19.63 -3.04 22.29
N GLU A 164 19.84 -3.88 23.29
CA GLU A 164 19.24 -5.22 23.37
C GLU A 164 17.69 -5.18 23.29
N ASP A 165 17.05 -4.29 24.07
CA ASP A 165 15.59 -4.04 24.01
C ASP A 165 15.12 -3.66 22.61
N GLN A 166 15.89 -2.82 21.93
CA GLN A 166 15.61 -2.36 20.58
C GLN A 166 15.86 -3.42 19.51
N GLN A 167 16.78 -4.36 19.75
CA GLN A 167 17.05 -5.47 18.85
C GLN A 167 15.88 -6.46 18.83
N ASP A 168 15.25 -6.71 19.98
CA ASP A 168 14.03 -7.53 20.09
C ASP A 168 12.83 -6.88 19.40
N GLU A 169 12.63 -5.58 19.60
CA GLU A 169 11.62 -4.80 18.88
C GLU A 169 11.84 -4.84 17.36
N PHE A 170 13.09 -4.69 16.91
CA PHE A 170 13.45 -4.81 15.50
C PHE A 170 13.19 -6.20 14.94
N ALA A 171 13.54 -7.27 15.67
CA ALA A 171 13.30 -8.65 15.25
C ALA A 171 11.81 -8.90 15.02
N THR A 172 10.98 -8.47 15.98
CA THR A 172 9.52 -8.59 15.89
C THR A 172 8.96 -7.81 14.69
N ALA A 173 9.43 -6.58 14.49
CA ALA A 173 9.01 -5.77 13.36
C ALA A 173 9.46 -6.36 12.00
N LEU A 174 10.66 -6.94 11.96
CA LEU A 174 11.19 -7.62 10.78
C LEU A 174 10.39 -8.87 10.43
N GLU A 175 10.01 -9.68 11.42
CA GLU A 175 9.11 -10.84 11.24
C GLU A 175 7.76 -10.42 10.66
N GLY A 176 7.18 -9.34 11.19
CA GLY A 176 5.92 -8.79 10.68
C GLY A 176 6.05 -8.18 9.29
N PHE A 177 7.20 -7.58 8.97
CA PHE A 177 7.47 -7.01 7.65
C PHE A 177 7.64 -8.13 6.62
N SER A 178 8.69 -8.97 6.75
CA SER A 178 9.09 -9.95 5.75
C SER A 178 9.07 -11.38 6.30
N ARG A 179 8.04 -12.12 5.90
CA ARG A 179 7.78 -13.51 6.35
C ARG A 179 8.79 -14.54 5.84
N ASN A 180 9.59 -14.18 4.84
CA ASN A 180 10.55 -15.09 4.20
C ASN A 180 11.87 -15.24 4.97
N ILE A 181 12.15 -14.35 5.94
CA ILE A 181 13.48 -14.25 6.57
C ILE A 181 13.79 -15.41 7.52
N TRP A 182 12.77 -15.98 8.15
CA TRP A 182 12.89 -17.02 9.18
C TRP A 182 12.32 -18.38 8.75
N ARG A 183 12.06 -18.59 7.45
CA ARG A 183 11.54 -19.88 6.96
C ARG A 183 12.54 -20.99 7.31
N GLN A 184 12.16 -21.82 8.28
CA GLN A 184 12.85 -23.08 8.59
C GLN A 184 13.01 -23.91 7.30
N PRO A 185 14.15 -24.57 7.07
CA PRO A 185 14.39 -25.37 5.88
C PRO A 185 13.61 -26.69 5.96
N SER A 186 12.28 -26.66 5.80
CA SER A 186 11.46 -27.88 5.83
C SER A 186 10.01 -27.67 5.33
N SER A 187 9.80 -27.78 4.02
CA SER A 187 8.95 -28.82 3.40
C SER A 187 8.58 -28.43 1.97
N ARG A 188 8.65 -29.40 1.05
CA ARG A 188 8.55 -29.26 -0.41
C ARG A 188 7.14 -28.99 -0.93
N ARG A 189 6.52 -27.90 -0.49
CA ARG A 189 5.57 -27.14 -1.33
C ARG A 189 5.88 -25.66 -1.13
N MET A 190 7.01 -25.23 -1.68
CA MET A 190 7.21 -23.81 -1.91
C MET A 190 6.12 -23.38 -2.86
N ALA A 191 5.22 -22.51 -2.41
CA ALA A 191 4.41 -21.74 -3.33
C ALA A 191 5.37 -21.10 -4.35
N ARG A 192 4.97 -21.17 -5.62
CA ARG A 192 5.72 -20.59 -6.73
C ARG A 192 5.52 -19.07 -6.79
N TYR A 193 4.36 -18.61 -6.34
CA TYR A 193 3.96 -17.22 -6.36
C TYR A 193 3.27 -16.82 -5.05
N ASP A 194 3.39 -15.56 -4.69
CA ASP A 194 2.74 -14.95 -3.52
C ASP A 194 1.65 -13.97 -3.98
N LEU A 195 0.40 -14.16 -3.53
CA LEU A 195 -0.77 -13.32 -3.86
C LEU A 195 -1.28 -12.63 -2.60
N ALA A 196 -1.26 -11.30 -2.61
CA ALA A 196 -1.98 -10.49 -1.65
C ALA A 196 -3.45 -10.34 -2.06
N ILE A 197 -4.36 -10.55 -1.12
CA ILE A 197 -5.78 -10.22 -1.26
C ILE A 197 -6.10 -9.06 -0.30
N LEU A 198 -6.29 -7.85 -0.84
CA LEU A 198 -6.72 -6.71 -0.04
C LEU A 198 -8.20 -6.86 0.33
N HIS A 199 -8.50 -6.79 1.62
CA HIS A 199 -9.87 -6.79 2.11
C HIS A 199 -10.02 -5.90 3.35
N ASP A 200 -11.26 -5.48 3.63
CA ASP A 200 -11.64 -4.83 4.88
C ASP A 200 -12.63 -5.73 5.64
N PRO A 201 -12.23 -6.32 6.80
CA PRO A 201 -13.12 -7.12 7.64
C PRO A 201 -14.36 -6.36 8.14
N GLN A 202 -14.31 -5.02 8.20
CA GLN A 202 -15.37 -4.15 8.72
C GLN A 202 -16.28 -3.59 7.60
N GLU A 203 -15.98 -3.88 6.34
CA GLU A 203 -16.80 -3.45 5.22
C GLU A 203 -18.18 -4.10 5.28
N GLN A 204 -19.23 -3.27 5.19
CA GLN A 204 -20.62 -3.74 5.34
C GLN A 204 -21.14 -4.53 4.14
N LEU A 205 -20.64 -4.20 2.94
CA LEU A 205 -21.02 -4.83 1.68
C LEU A 205 -19.77 -5.28 0.92
N PRO A 206 -18.98 -6.21 1.48
CA PRO A 206 -17.72 -6.60 0.88
C PRO A 206 -17.97 -7.36 -0.43
N PRO A 207 -17.11 -7.21 -1.45
CA PRO A 207 -17.28 -7.91 -2.72
C PRO A 207 -17.01 -9.42 -2.58
N SER A 208 -16.45 -9.88 -1.45
CA SER A 208 -16.29 -11.30 -1.11
C SER A 208 -16.69 -11.55 0.35
N ASN A 209 -17.44 -12.63 0.57
CA ASN A 209 -17.78 -13.09 1.91
C ASN A 209 -16.63 -13.94 2.52
N PRO A 210 -16.65 -14.26 3.83
CA PRO A 210 -15.60 -15.05 4.47
C PRO A 210 -15.36 -16.42 3.84
N GLU A 211 -16.43 -17.09 3.38
CA GLU A 211 -16.32 -18.39 2.70
C GLU A 211 -15.55 -18.28 1.36
N ALA A 212 -15.79 -17.21 0.59
CA ALA A 212 -15.07 -16.94 -0.64
C ALA A 212 -13.57 -16.67 -0.38
N LEU A 213 -13.25 -15.90 0.66
CA LEU A 213 -11.86 -15.64 1.07
C LEU A 213 -11.14 -16.94 1.49
N ALA A 214 -11.78 -17.78 2.30
CA ALA A 214 -11.24 -19.09 2.66
C ALA A 214 -11.04 -20.00 1.42
N ASN A 215 -11.94 -19.91 0.44
CA ASN A 215 -11.81 -20.64 -0.82
C ASN A 215 -10.64 -20.15 -1.68
N PHE A 216 -10.38 -18.84 -1.75
CA PHE A 216 -9.19 -18.31 -2.42
C PHE A 216 -7.91 -18.92 -1.84
N ILE A 217 -7.79 -18.94 -0.51
CA ILE A 217 -6.62 -19.53 0.17
C ILE A 217 -6.47 -21.01 -0.15
N ARG A 218 -7.56 -21.78 0.02
CA ARG A 218 -7.57 -23.22 -0.25
C ARG A 218 -7.22 -23.57 -1.69
N VAL A 219 -7.74 -22.82 -2.66
CA VAL A 219 -7.49 -23.08 -4.09
C VAL A 219 -6.09 -22.61 -4.48
N GLY A 220 -5.64 -21.45 -3.98
CA GLY A 220 -4.28 -20.95 -4.18
C GLY A 220 -3.24 -21.99 -3.79
N GLN A 221 -3.36 -22.57 -2.58
CA GLN A 221 -2.46 -23.62 -2.11
C GLN A 221 -2.39 -24.83 -3.07
N ARG A 222 -3.51 -25.23 -3.68
CA ARG A 222 -3.54 -26.33 -4.67
C ARG A 222 -2.86 -25.96 -5.98
N LEU A 223 -2.90 -24.68 -6.35
CA LEU A 223 -2.25 -24.13 -7.54
C LEU A 223 -0.77 -23.75 -7.29
N GLY A 224 -0.28 -23.89 -6.06
CA GLY A 224 1.06 -23.46 -5.68
C GLY A 224 1.19 -21.94 -5.59
N ILE A 225 0.12 -21.25 -5.21
CA ILE A 225 0.09 -19.81 -4.91
C ILE A 225 -0.13 -19.66 -3.40
N ASP A 226 0.75 -18.96 -2.71
CA ASP A 226 0.54 -18.58 -1.31
C ASP A 226 -0.40 -17.37 -1.30
N VAL A 227 -1.52 -17.47 -0.60
CA VAL A 227 -2.55 -16.43 -0.62
C VAL A 227 -2.65 -15.85 0.77
N GLU A 228 -2.32 -14.57 0.89
CA GLU A 228 -2.40 -13.82 2.13
C GLU A 228 -3.52 -12.78 2.04
N LEU A 229 -4.38 -12.75 3.06
CA LEU A 229 -5.31 -11.65 3.23
C LEU A 229 -4.57 -10.48 3.89
N ILE A 230 -4.58 -9.32 3.24
CA ILE A 230 -3.92 -8.10 3.72
C ILE A 230 -4.95 -6.99 3.92
N GLU A 231 -4.62 -6.05 4.79
CA GLU A 231 -5.48 -4.91 5.10
C GLU A 231 -4.79 -3.59 4.69
N LYS A 232 -5.51 -2.46 4.85
CA LYS A 232 -4.97 -1.11 4.60
C LYS A 232 -3.62 -0.85 5.28
N LYS A 233 -3.38 -1.42 6.47
CA LYS A 233 -2.14 -1.27 7.24
C LYS A 233 -0.91 -1.89 6.57
N ASP A 234 -1.10 -2.85 5.68
CA ASP A 234 -0.03 -3.62 5.03
C ASP A 234 0.50 -2.96 3.76
N TYR A 235 0.09 -1.71 3.47
CA TYR A 235 0.46 -0.98 2.25
C TYR A 235 1.98 -0.96 1.98
N ALA A 236 2.79 -0.90 3.03
CA ALA A 236 4.24 -0.87 2.89
C ALA A 236 4.87 -2.22 2.49
N ARG A 237 4.21 -3.34 2.83
CA ARG A 237 4.66 -4.71 2.52
C ARG A 237 4.32 -5.16 1.10
N LEU A 238 3.60 -4.34 0.33
CA LEU A 238 3.03 -4.74 -0.96
C LEU A 238 4.08 -5.23 -1.98
N ALA A 239 5.32 -4.74 -1.90
CA ALA A 239 6.42 -5.14 -2.79
C ALA A 239 6.91 -6.59 -2.57
N GLU A 240 6.42 -7.28 -1.54
CA GLU A 240 6.73 -8.69 -1.23
C GLU A 240 5.97 -9.67 -2.10
N TYR A 241 4.83 -9.26 -2.65
CA TYR A 241 3.94 -10.15 -3.38
C TYR A 241 4.19 -10.10 -4.88
N ASP A 242 3.82 -11.17 -5.57
CA ASP A 242 3.84 -11.23 -7.03
C ASP A 242 2.60 -10.57 -7.64
N ALA A 243 1.47 -10.66 -6.94
CA ALA A 243 0.18 -10.16 -7.39
C ALA A 243 -0.64 -9.55 -6.25
N LEU A 244 -1.54 -8.63 -6.62
CA LEU A 244 -2.55 -8.03 -5.75
C LEU A 244 -3.95 -8.30 -6.32
N LEU A 245 -4.83 -8.88 -5.51
CA LEU A 245 -6.25 -9.02 -5.76
C LEU A 245 -7.05 -8.15 -4.78
N ILE A 246 -7.80 -7.15 -5.25
CA ILE A 246 -8.59 -6.22 -4.45
C ILE A 246 -9.99 -6.80 -4.26
N ARG A 247 -10.32 -7.13 -3.00
CA ARG A 247 -11.63 -7.60 -2.55
C ARG A 247 -12.23 -6.62 -1.53
N GLU A 248 -12.19 -5.35 -1.87
CA GLU A 248 -12.81 -4.23 -1.18
C GLU A 248 -13.46 -3.28 -2.21
N THR A 249 -14.40 -2.42 -1.82
CA THR A 249 -14.97 -1.41 -2.73
C THR A 249 -13.89 -0.51 -3.35
N THR A 250 -13.76 -0.59 -4.66
CA THR A 250 -12.84 0.23 -5.46
C THR A 250 -13.41 1.62 -5.72
N SER A 251 -12.65 2.67 -5.40
CA SER A 251 -12.97 4.06 -5.74
C SER A 251 -11.68 4.86 -5.93
N VAL A 252 -11.72 5.88 -6.79
CA VAL A 252 -10.57 6.74 -7.11
C VAL A 252 -10.05 7.48 -5.87
N ASP A 253 -10.93 7.85 -4.95
CA ASP A 253 -10.59 8.57 -3.72
C ASP A 253 -10.27 7.64 -2.53
N ASN A 254 -10.31 6.31 -2.73
CA ASN A 254 -10.09 5.32 -1.68
C ASN A 254 -8.63 4.80 -1.66
N HIS A 255 -8.18 4.18 -0.57
CA HIS A 255 -6.87 3.51 -0.52
C HIS A 255 -6.77 2.35 -1.51
N THR A 256 -7.87 1.73 -1.91
CA THR A 256 -7.87 0.68 -2.94
C THR A 256 -7.22 1.13 -4.25
N TYR A 257 -7.49 2.36 -4.71
CA TYR A 257 -6.82 2.94 -5.89
C TYR A 257 -5.32 3.19 -5.66
N ARG A 258 -4.94 3.64 -4.46
CA ARG A 258 -3.53 3.82 -4.07
C ARG A 258 -2.77 2.50 -4.04
N PHE A 259 -3.38 1.44 -3.50
CA PHE A 259 -2.85 0.07 -3.54
C PHE A 259 -2.64 -0.41 -4.98
N ALA A 260 -3.63 -0.22 -5.86
CA ALA A 260 -3.49 -0.60 -7.27
C ALA A 260 -2.33 0.13 -7.95
N LYS A 261 -2.24 1.46 -7.78
CA LYS A 261 -1.14 2.27 -8.33
C LYS A 261 0.22 1.85 -7.81
N LYS A 262 0.34 1.63 -6.49
CA LYS A 262 1.59 1.17 -5.89
C LYS A 262 1.98 -0.20 -6.41
N ALA A 263 1.06 -1.16 -6.38
CA ALA A 263 1.29 -2.51 -6.88
C ALA A 263 1.79 -2.49 -8.34
N GLU A 264 1.15 -1.72 -9.22
CA GLU A 264 1.61 -1.54 -10.61
C GLU A 264 3.02 -0.96 -10.69
N SER A 265 3.33 0.07 -9.89
CA SER A 265 4.66 0.69 -9.87
C SER A 265 5.76 -0.22 -9.34
N GLU A 266 5.41 -1.14 -8.44
CA GLU A 266 6.27 -2.20 -7.89
C GLU A 266 6.28 -3.45 -8.81
N GLY A 267 5.61 -3.38 -9.96
CA GLY A 267 5.61 -4.40 -10.99
C GLY A 267 4.68 -5.59 -10.74
N LEU A 268 3.76 -5.52 -9.75
CA LEU A 268 2.78 -6.56 -9.43
C LEU A 268 1.79 -6.81 -10.58
N VAL A 269 1.29 -8.05 -10.65
CA VAL A 269 0.05 -8.33 -11.40
C VAL A 269 -1.11 -7.85 -10.55
N VAL A 270 -1.88 -6.87 -11.03
CA VAL A 270 -2.92 -6.20 -10.24
C VAL A 270 -4.30 -6.51 -10.79
N MET A 271 -5.22 -6.87 -9.90
CA MET A 271 -6.62 -7.12 -10.17
C MET A 271 -7.42 -6.54 -9.00
N ASP A 272 -8.25 -5.51 -9.10
CA ASP A 272 -8.52 -4.65 -10.23
C ASP A 272 -7.39 -3.62 -10.42
N ASP A 273 -6.93 -3.45 -11.68
CA ASP A 273 -5.88 -2.50 -12.01
C ASP A 273 -6.36 -1.05 -11.88
N SER A 274 -5.41 -0.12 -11.71
CA SER A 274 -5.74 1.28 -11.42
C SER A 274 -6.49 1.94 -12.59
N THR A 275 -6.22 1.54 -13.82
CA THR A 275 -6.88 2.09 -15.00
C THR A 275 -8.32 1.63 -15.08
N SER A 276 -8.59 0.36 -14.76
CA SER A 276 -9.93 -0.19 -14.63
C SER A 276 -10.71 0.48 -13.50
N ILE A 277 -10.10 0.71 -12.32
CA ILE A 277 -10.77 1.44 -11.23
C ILE A 277 -11.17 2.85 -11.68
N LEU A 278 -10.28 3.58 -12.35
CA LEU A 278 -10.56 4.94 -12.82
C LEU A 278 -11.69 5.00 -13.86
N ARG A 279 -11.75 4.00 -14.75
CA ARG A 279 -12.68 4.00 -15.90
C ARG A 279 -14.00 3.32 -15.60
N CYS A 280 -13.96 2.13 -15.00
CA CYS A 280 -15.12 1.26 -14.82
C CYS A 280 -16.00 1.66 -13.62
N THR A 281 -15.52 2.53 -12.73
CA THR A 281 -16.35 3.12 -11.67
C THR A 281 -17.32 4.19 -12.21
N ASN A 282 -17.14 4.65 -13.45
CA ASN A 282 -17.97 5.68 -14.06
C ASN A 282 -18.89 5.11 -15.15
N LYS A 283 -20.21 5.11 -14.90
CA LYS A 283 -21.21 4.59 -15.84
C LYS A 283 -21.35 5.41 -17.12
N VAL A 284 -21.00 6.69 -17.09
CA VAL A 284 -20.98 7.55 -18.29
C VAL A 284 -19.83 7.11 -19.20
N TYR A 285 -18.64 6.91 -18.63
CA TYR A 285 -17.48 6.40 -19.36
C TYR A 285 -17.78 5.03 -19.99
N LEU A 286 -18.32 4.10 -19.20
CA LEU A 286 -18.68 2.77 -19.70
C LEU A 286 -19.73 2.82 -20.81
N THR A 287 -20.74 3.68 -20.67
CA THR A 287 -21.79 3.85 -21.71
C THR A 287 -21.20 4.35 -23.02
N ASP A 288 -20.31 5.33 -22.99
CA ASP A 288 -19.66 5.87 -24.18
C ASP A 288 -18.72 4.84 -24.83
N LEU A 289 -17.94 4.13 -24.00
CA LEU A 289 -17.02 3.09 -24.48
C LEU A 289 -17.78 1.94 -25.16
N LEU A 290 -18.85 1.44 -24.54
CA LEU A 290 -19.66 0.37 -25.14
C LEU A 290 -20.30 0.81 -26.46
N LYS A 291 -20.82 2.04 -26.54
CA LYS A 291 -21.40 2.61 -27.77
C LYS A 291 -20.37 2.76 -28.88
N SER A 292 -19.19 3.31 -28.58
CA SER A 292 -18.13 3.53 -29.58
C SER A 292 -17.57 2.24 -30.17
N HIS A 293 -17.68 1.12 -29.45
CA HIS A 293 -17.30 -0.21 -29.91
C HIS A 293 -18.47 -1.06 -30.45
N ASP A 294 -19.66 -0.49 -30.61
CA ASP A 294 -20.87 -1.19 -31.08
C ASP A 294 -21.19 -2.46 -30.27
N LEU A 295 -20.96 -2.40 -28.96
CA LEU A 295 -21.25 -3.51 -28.05
C LEU A 295 -22.72 -3.46 -27.61
N GLY A 296 -23.35 -4.63 -27.57
CA GLY A 296 -24.75 -4.76 -27.17
C GLY A 296 -24.99 -4.26 -25.75
N MET A 297 -25.77 -3.19 -25.63
CA MET A 297 -26.15 -2.60 -24.35
C MET A 297 -27.57 -2.03 -24.39
N PRO A 298 -28.26 -1.91 -23.23
CA PRO A 298 -29.54 -1.20 -23.17
C PRO A 298 -29.40 0.24 -23.69
N ARG A 299 -30.43 0.73 -24.38
CA ARG A 299 -30.49 2.14 -24.81
C ARG A 299 -30.37 3.02 -23.58
N THR A 300 -29.31 3.82 -23.53
CA THR A 300 -28.91 4.61 -22.37
C THR A 300 -28.66 6.05 -22.81
N GLU A 301 -29.22 7.01 -22.09
CA GLU A 301 -29.03 8.44 -22.31
C GLU A 301 -28.50 9.10 -21.04
N ILE A 302 -27.63 10.10 -21.20
CA ILE A 302 -27.05 10.87 -20.09
C ILE A 302 -27.99 12.04 -19.83
N LEU A 303 -28.33 12.25 -18.55
CA LEU A 303 -29.21 13.33 -18.11
C LEU A 303 -28.40 14.42 -17.43
N TYR A 304 -28.78 15.68 -17.66
CA TYR A 304 -28.14 16.85 -17.08
C TYR A 304 -29.12 17.59 -16.14
N LYS A 305 -28.66 17.96 -14.94
CA LYS A 305 -29.51 18.60 -13.92
C LYS A 305 -30.05 19.97 -14.34
N ASP A 306 -29.32 20.68 -15.21
CA ASP A 306 -29.65 21.99 -15.75
C ASP A 306 -30.58 21.94 -16.98
N ARG A 307 -30.99 20.74 -17.41
CA ARG A 307 -31.87 20.53 -18.58
C ARG A 307 -33.08 19.65 -18.27
N PRO A 308 -33.97 20.06 -17.33
CA PRO A 308 -35.11 19.25 -16.91
C PRO A 308 -36.08 18.92 -18.05
N GLU A 309 -36.17 19.76 -19.08
CA GLU A 309 -36.97 19.54 -20.29
C GLU A 309 -36.52 18.30 -21.08
N GLU A 310 -35.25 17.89 -20.97
CA GLU A 310 -34.75 16.69 -21.65
C GLU A 310 -35.34 15.41 -21.05
N LEU A 311 -35.80 15.42 -19.79
CA LEU A 311 -36.37 14.25 -19.11
C LEU A 311 -37.60 13.70 -19.86
N GLN A 312 -38.49 14.59 -20.31
CA GLN A 312 -39.71 14.19 -21.02
C GLN A 312 -39.40 13.63 -22.42
N HIS A 313 -38.39 14.20 -23.09
CA HIS A 313 -37.91 13.69 -24.36
C HIS A 313 -37.30 12.30 -24.24
N VAL A 314 -36.49 12.06 -23.19
CA VAL A 314 -35.89 10.76 -22.90
C VAL A 314 -36.97 9.72 -22.61
N ALA A 315 -37.97 10.06 -21.80
CA ALA A 315 -39.09 9.18 -21.48
C ALA A 315 -39.86 8.75 -22.74
N THR A 316 -40.02 9.65 -23.72
CA THR A 316 -40.69 9.36 -24.99
C THR A 316 -39.85 8.45 -25.89
N ARG A 317 -38.52 8.63 -25.94
CA ARG A 317 -37.61 7.83 -26.78
C ARG A 317 -37.34 6.43 -26.25
N LEU A 318 -37.13 6.30 -24.95
CA LEU A 318 -36.75 5.04 -24.31
C LEU A 318 -37.96 4.23 -23.83
N GLY A 319 -39.05 4.90 -23.46
CA GLY A 319 -40.23 4.27 -22.88
C GLY A 319 -40.02 3.80 -21.44
N PHE A 320 -41.11 3.68 -20.68
CA PHE A 320 -41.06 3.13 -19.32
C PHE A 320 -41.17 1.59 -19.33
N PRO A 321 -40.61 0.90 -18.31
CA PRO A 321 -39.90 1.46 -17.15
C PRO A 321 -38.44 1.85 -17.46
N LEU A 322 -37.94 2.89 -16.79
CA LEU A 322 -36.56 3.34 -16.85
C LEU A 322 -35.82 3.05 -15.54
N VAL A 323 -34.49 2.95 -15.62
CA VAL A 323 -33.62 2.82 -14.44
C VAL A 323 -32.66 4.01 -14.41
N LEU A 324 -32.87 4.90 -13.46
CA LEU A 324 -32.00 6.04 -13.17
C LEU A 324 -30.84 5.56 -12.31
N LYS A 325 -29.62 5.97 -12.67
CA LYS A 325 -28.40 5.62 -11.95
C LYS A 325 -27.49 6.83 -11.85
N ILE A 326 -26.98 7.13 -10.67
CA ILE A 326 -25.88 8.09 -10.53
C ILE A 326 -24.60 7.54 -11.20
N PRO A 327 -23.78 8.37 -11.86
CA PRO A 327 -22.62 7.93 -12.63
C PRO A 327 -21.62 7.08 -11.84
N ASP A 328 -21.32 7.47 -10.60
CA ASP A 328 -20.25 6.99 -9.72
C ASP A 328 -20.72 6.04 -8.59
N GLY A 329 -22.03 5.79 -8.47
CA GLY A 329 -22.57 4.91 -7.42
C GLY A 329 -22.17 3.44 -7.58
N CYS A 330 -22.02 2.73 -6.46
CA CYS A 330 -21.79 1.27 -6.40
C CYS A 330 -22.82 0.58 -5.49
N PHE A 331 -22.91 -0.75 -5.55
CA PHE A 331 -23.80 -1.57 -4.70
C PHE A 331 -25.26 -1.08 -4.67
N SER A 332 -25.81 -0.77 -5.86
CA SER A 332 -27.18 -0.27 -6.04
C SER A 332 -27.50 1.06 -5.34
N LYS A 333 -26.51 1.76 -4.78
CA LYS A 333 -26.70 3.13 -4.28
C LYS A 333 -26.99 4.06 -5.45
N GLY A 334 -28.07 4.83 -5.31
CA GLY A 334 -28.54 5.77 -6.33
C GLY A 334 -29.05 5.07 -7.61
N VAL A 335 -29.60 3.86 -7.48
CA VAL A 335 -30.31 3.16 -8.56
C VAL A 335 -31.81 3.18 -8.27
N ILE A 336 -32.59 3.83 -9.13
CA ILE A 336 -34.04 3.98 -8.96
C ILE A 336 -34.75 3.52 -10.22
N LYS A 337 -35.68 2.56 -10.10
CA LYS A 337 -36.58 2.19 -11.18
C LYS A 337 -37.78 3.14 -11.17
N VAL A 338 -38.11 3.71 -12.31
CA VAL A 338 -39.25 4.62 -12.49
C VAL A 338 -40.15 4.09 -13.60
N SER A 339 -41.46 4.16 -13.38
CA SER A 339 -42.49 3.62 -14.26
C SER A 339 -43.41 4.70 -14.82
N THR A 340 -43.36 5.92 -14.26
CA THR A 340 -44.15 7.07 -14.73
C THR A 340 -43.29 8.35 -14.81
N PRO A 341 -43.74 9.37 -15.56
CA PRO A 341 -43.08 10.68 -15.58
C PRO A 341 -42.97 11.34 -14.20
N GLU A 342 -43.98 11.19 -13.34
CA GLU A 342 -44.00 11.76 -11.99
C GLU A 342 -42.96 11.08 -11.08
N GLU A 343 -42.86 9.74 -11.16
CA GLU A 343 -41.82 8.98 -10.47
C GLU A 343 -40.42 9.39 -10.97
N MET A 344 -40.26 9.59 -12.28
CA MET A 344 -39.00 10.07 -12.87
C MET A 344 -38.60 11.43 -12.31
N HIS A 345 -39.51 12.40 -12.29
CA HIS A 345 -39.24 13.74 -11.79
C HIS A 345 -38.87 13.76 -10.30
N THR A 346 -39.58 12.96 -9.50
CA THR A 346 -39.30 12.80 -8.07
C THR A 346 -37.93 12.16 -7.85
N ALA A 347 -37.63 11.08 -8.57
CA ALA A 347 -36.35 10.38 -8.48
C ALA A 347 -35.16 11.26 -8.89
N THR A 348 -35.29 12.08 -9.95
CA THR A 348 -34.22 13.01 -10.35
C THR A 348 -33.98 14.14 -9.37
N THR A 349 -34.93 14.43 -8.48
CA THR A 349 -34.76 15.44 -7.41
C THR A 349 -34.05 14.83 -6.18
N GLN A 350 -34.14 13.51 -6.01
CA GLN A 350 -33.52 12.77 -4.91
C GLN A 350 -32.07 12.35 -5.19
N LEU A 351 -31.69 12.26 -6.48
CA LEU A 351 -30.34 11.93 -6.99
C LEU A 351 -29.57 13.23 -7.34
#